data_AF-A0A3D1QS49-F1
#
_entry.id   AF-A0A3D1QS49-F1
#
_cell.length_a   1.000
_cell.length_b   1.000
_cell.length_c   1.000
_cell.angle_alpha   90.00
_cell.angle_beta   90.00
_cell.angle_gamma   90.00
#
_symmetry.space_group_name_H-M   'P 1'
#
loop_
_entity.id
_entity.type
_entity.pdbx_description
1 polymer ?
#
loop_
_entity_poly.entity_id
_entity_poly.type
_entity_poly.pdbx_seq_one_letter_code
_entity_poly.pdbx_strand_id
1 'polypeptide(L)' 'MAQTDIVMAGFGGQGLMAIGKMLAKAAMAEGQHVTWMPAYGPEMRGGTANC' A
#
# COMPACT_ATOMS: atom_id res chain seq x y z
N MET A 1 21.60 -7.99 2.57
CA MET A 1 20.74 -6.98 1.91
C MET A 1 19.81 -6.42 2.97
N ALA A 2 19.63 -5.11 3.04
CA ALA A 2 18.69 -4.51 4.00
C ALA A 2 17.28 -4.57 3.40
N GLN A 3 16.32 -5.07 4.17
CA GLN A 3 14.89 -5.07 3.81
C GLN A 3 14.23 -3.86 4.49
N THR A 4 13.35 -3.17 3.76
CA THR A 4 12.58 -2.03 4.28
C THR A 4 11.10 -2.36 4.20
N ASP A 5 10.45 -2.44 5.36
CA ASP A 5 9.02 -2.70 5.46
C ASP A 5 8.28 -1.39 5.77
N ILE A 6 7.19 -1.14 5.05
CA ILE A 6 6.36 0.07 5.16
C ILE A 6 4.91 -0.38 5.33
N VAL A 7 4.22 0.19 6.31
CA VAL A 7 2.80 -0.07 6.54
C VAL A 7 2.04 1.25 6.51
N MET A 8 1.00 1.31 5.67
CA MET A 8 0.04 2.40 5.61
C MET A 8 -1.31 1.86 6.09
N ALA A 9 -1.94 2.47 7.10
CA ALA A 9 -3.22 2.02 7.66
C ALA A 9 -4.18 3.19 7.91
N GLY A 10 -5.48 2.96 7.71
CA GLY A 10 -6.50 4.00 7.76
C GLY A 10 -7.87 3.48 7.32
N PHE A 11 -8.74 4.39 6.90
CA PHE A 11 -10.11 4.06 6.50
C PHE A 11 -10.28 4.05 4.97
N GLY A 12 -11.12 3.14 4.48
CA GLY A 12 -11.48 3.03 3.08
C GLY A 12 -12.04 4.35 2.53
N GLY A 13 -11.60 4.74 1.34
CA GLY A 13 -11.97 6.00 0.70
C GLY A 13 -11.05 7.19 0.98
N GLN A 14 -9.95 7.01 1.71
CA GLN A 14 -8.94 8.05 1.98
C GLN A 14 -7.72 8.00 1.05
N GLY A 15 -7.66 7.03 0.13
CA GLY A 15 -6.57 6.92 -0.84
C GLY A 15 -5.40 6.03 -0.43
N LEU A 16 -5.50 5.26 0.66
CA LEU A 16 -4.40 4.38 1.13
C LEU A 16 -3.90 3.40 0.08
N MET A 17 -4.81 2.68 -0.58
CA MET A 17 -4.43 1.75 -1.65
C MET A 17 -3.76 2.45 -2.83
N ALA A 18 -4.16 3.70 -3.11
CA ALA A 18 -3.61 4.49 -4.19
C ALA A 18 -2.16 4.88 -3.87
N ILE A 19 -1.90 5.41 -2.67
CA ILE A 19 -0.55 5.81 -2.27
C ILE A 19 0.40 4.61 -2.14
N GLY A 20 -0.06 3.47 -1.59
CA GLY A 20 0.76 2.27 -1.52
C GLY A 20 1.14 1.72 -2.89
N LYS A 21 0.21 1.73 -3.84
CA LYS A 21 0.48 1.34 -5.23
C LYS A 21 1.41 2.34 -5.94
N MET A 22 1.31 3.64 -5.66
CA MET A 22 2.22 4.65 -6.22
C MET A 22 3.65 4.45 -5.70
N LEU A 23 3.81 4.23 -4.39
CA LEU A 23 5.11 3.97 -3.78
C LEU A 23 5.75 2.71 -4.35
N ALA A 24 4.99 1.61 -4.46
CA ALA A 24 5.48 0.37 -5.04
C ALA A 24 5.93 0.56 -6.50
N LYS A 25 5.17 1.32 -7.30
CA LYS A 25 5.55 1.66 -8.68
C LYS A 25 6.81 2.52 -8.76
N ALA A 26 6.97 3.51 -7.88
CA ALA A 26 8.15 4.34 -7.82
C ALA A 26 9.40 3.51 -7.49
N ALA A 27 9.32 2.65 -6.47
CA ALA A 27 10.43 1.77 -6.10
C ALA A 27 10.78 0.75 -7.20
N MET A 28 9.78 0.21 -7.91
CA MET A 28 10.04 -0.61 -9.10
C MET A 28 10.73 0.19 -10.23
N ALA A 29 10.36 1.45 -10.44
CA ALA A 29 11.01 2.31 -11.44
C ALA A 29 12.46 2.64 -11.10
N GLU A 30 12.82 2.63 -9.81
CA GLU A 30 14.21 2.72 -9.33
C GLU A 30 14.98 1.39 -9.39
N GLY A 31 14.38 0.32 -9.90
CA GLY A 31 15.00 -1.00 -10.02
C GLY A 31 15.02 -1.80 -8.72
N GLN A 32 14.24 -1.41 -7.71
CA GLN A 32 14.13 -2.15 -6.45
C GLN A 32 13.21 -3.36 -6.59
N HIS A 33 13.47 -4.40 -5.79
CA HIS A 33 12.57 -5.55 -5.66
C HIS A 33 11.47 -5.23 -4.65
N VAL A 34 10.22 -5.19 -5.10
CA VAL A 34 9.08 -4.73 -4.28
C VAL A 34 8.01 -5.79 -4.21
N THR A 35 7.44 -5.99 -3.02
CA THR A 35 6.18 -6.72 -2.82
C THR A 35 5.17 -5.78 -2.19
N TRP A 36 3.94 -5.74 -2.72
CA TRP A 36 2.85 -4.93 -2.18
C TRP A 36 1.68 -5.84 -1.78
N MET A 37 1.29 -5.79 -0.51
CA MET A 37 0.28 -6.68 0.09
C MET A 37 -0.86 -5.88 0.71
N PRO A 38 -1.90 -5.51 -0.07
CA PRO A 38 -3.05 -4.80 0.46
C PRO A 38 -3.99 -5.73 1.24
N ALA A 39 -4.57 -5.19 2.31
CA ALA A 39 -5.64 -5.78 3.10
C ALA A 39 -6.76 -4.74 3.30
N TYR A 40 -7.98 -5.09 2.93
CA TYR A 40 -9.16 -4.24 3.10
C TYR A 40 -10.41 -5.13 3.16
N GLY A 41 -11.43 -4.65 3.88
CA GLY A 41 -12.74 -5.31 3.93
C GLY A 41 -13.59 -5.10 2.67
N PRO A 42 -14.76 -5.74 2.57
CA PRO A 42 -15.67 -5.58 1.43
C PRO A 42 -16.26 -4.16 1.30
N GLU A 43 -16.06 -3.30 2.30
CA GLU A 43 -16.60 -1.94 2.32
C GLU A 43 -15.88 -1.02 1.33
N MET A 44 -16.63 -0.43 0.39
CA MET A 44 -16.08 0.55 -0.56
C MET A 44 -15.57 1.84 0.13
N ARG A 45 -16.08 2.18 1.33
CA ARG A 45 -15.70 3.35 2.14
C ARG A 45 -15.92 3.04 3.63
N GLY A 46 -15.06 3.58 4.49
CA GLY A 46 -15.24 3.55 5.95
C GLY A 46 -14.78 2.26 6.67
N GLY A 47 -14.53 1.17 5.95
CA GLY A 47 -13.88 -0.04 6.50
C GLY A 47 -12.38 0.17 6.75
N THR A 48 -11.76 -0.69 7.56
CA THR A 48 -10.30 -0.68 7.75
C THR A 48 -9.59 -1.05 6.45
N ALA A 49 -8.58 -0.28 6.09
CA ALA A 49 -7.73 -0.54 4.93
C ALA A 49 -6.25 -0.36 5.33
N ASN A 50 -5.41 -1.31 4.96
CA ASN A 50 -3.98 -1.27 5.18
C ASN A 50 -3.20 -1.90 4.03
N CYS A 51 -2.01 -1.38 3.73
CA CYS A 51 -1.14 -1.93 2.69
C CYS A 51 0.32 -1.53 2.87
#